data_AF-A0A239BM18-F1
#
_entry.id   AF-A0A239BM18-F1
#
_cell.length_a   1.000
_cell.length_b   1.000
_cell.length_c   1.000
_cell.angle_alpha   90.00
_cell.angle_beta   90.00
_cell.angle_gamma   90.00
#
_symmetry.space_group_name_H-M   'P 1'
#
loop_
_entity.id
_entity.type
_entity.pdbx_description
1 polymer ?
#
loop_
_entity_poly.entity_id
_entity_poly.type
_entity_poly.pdbx_seq_one_letter_code
_entity_poly.pdbx_strand_id
1 'polypeptide(L)'
;MVVLRGLGQALLLVLAGVALGCAAAGVWVAVAGGGFGSRLGISLLVIAGLSTVTGGTLLSRPETSTARAFLGLGPERDADQPAGPSALGPVGVFLFVTLPLAALGLFLLD
;
A
#
# COMPACT_ATOMS: atom_id res chain seq x y z
N MET A 1 22.23 -5.38 -3.22
CA MET A 1 21.30 -5.01 -4.31
C MET A 1 19.83 -5.13 -3.92
N VAL A 2 19.42 -6.12 -3.13
CA VAL A 2 18.03 -6.29 -2.66
C VAL A 2 17.52 -5.09 -1.83
N VAL A 3 18.35 -4.56 -0.92
CA VAL A 3 17.96 -3.42 -0.06
C VAL A 3 17.68 -2.15 -0.87
N LEU A 4 18.53 -1.80 -1.85
CA LEU A 4 18.29 -0.64 -2.72
C LEU A 4 17.03 -0.83 -3.58
N ARG A 5 16.75 -2.05 -4.04
CA ARG A 5 15.51 -2.38 -4.76
C ARG A 5 14.29 -2.23 -3.87
N GLY A 6 14.37 -2.67 -2.61
CA GLY A 6 13.32 -2.46 -1.60
C GLY A 6 13.07 -0.98 -1.34
N LEU A 7 14.11 -0.20 -1.09
CA LEU A 7 13.96 1.24 -0.83
C LEU A 7 13.36 1.97 -2.04
N GLY A 8 13.81 1.66 -3.25
CA GLY A 8 13.26 2.25 -4.48
C GLY A 8 11.78 1.90 -4.69
N GLN A 9 11.40 0.65 -4.44
CA GLN A 9 10.01 0.23 -4.55
C GLN A 9 9.12 0.89 -3.49
N ALA A 10 9.59 1.03 -2.25
CA ALA A 10 8.85 1.74 -1.19
C ALA A 10 8.60 3.20 -1.58
N LEU A 11 9.65 3.87 -2.07
CA LEU A 11 9.58 5.25 -2.52
C LEU A 11 8.54 5.43 -3.62
N LEU A 12 8.52 4.54 -4.62
CA LEU A 12 7.54 4.58 -5.70
C LEU A 12 6.11 4.40 -5.21
N LEU A 13 5.87 3.50 -4.25
CA LEU A 13 4.55 3.27 -3.67
C LEU A 13 4.07 4.48 -2.86
N VAL A 14 4.97 5.10 -2.08
CA VAL A 14 4.65 6.35 -1.36
C VAL A 14 4.31 7.45 -2.35
N LEU A 15 5.12 7.65 -3.40
CA LEU A 15 4.89 8.67 -4.41
C LEU A 15 3.54 8.48 -5.11
N ALA A 16 3.21 7.23 -5.48
CA ALA A 16 1.95 6.89 -6.10
C ALA A 16 0.76 7.19 -5.17
N GLY A 17 0.87 6.81 -3.88
CA GLY A 17 -0.15 7.09 -2.88
C GLY A 17 -0.38 8.58 -2.66
N VAL A 18 0.70 9.37 -2.58
CA VAL A 18 0.62 10.84 -2.45
C VAL A 18 0.01 11.47 -3.70
N ALA A 19 0.44 11.05 -4.90
CA ALA A 19 -0.11 11.55 -6.16
C ALA A 19 -1.62 11.26 -6.28
N LEU A 20 -2.04 10.06 -5.88
CA LEU A 20 -3.44 9.67 -5.85
C LEU A 20 -4.24 10.50 -4.83
N GLY A 21 -3.67 10.75 -3.65
CA GLY A 21 -4.25 11.63 -2.64
C GLY A 21 -4.42 13.06 -3.12
N CYS A 22 -3.40 13.62 -3.79
CA CYS A 22 -3.47 14.94 -4.43
C CYS A 22 -4.58 15.01 -5.48
N ALA A 23 -4.70 13.98 -6.34
CA ALA A 23 -5.72 13.93 -7.36
C ALA A 23 -7.13 13.86 -6.75
N ALA A 24 -7.34 12.98 -5.76
CA ALA A 24 -8.61 12.84 -5.06
C ALA A 24 -9.01 14.14 -4.34
N ALA A 25 -8.08 14.77 -3.63
CA ALA A 25 -8.31 16.04 -2.94
C ALA A 25 -8.59 17.18 -3.94
N GLY A 26 -7.87 17.23 -5.06
CA GLY A 26 -8.07 18.21 -6.11
C GLY A 26 -9.46 18.10 -6.73
N VAL A 27 -9.91 16.87 -7.05
CA VAL A 27 -11.27 16.60 -7.53
C VAL A 27 -12.29 17.01 -6.46
N TRP A 28 -12.06 16.67 -5.19
CA TRP A 28 -12.97 17.02 -4.12
C TRP A 28 -13.12 18.54 -3.99
N VAL A 29 -12.01 19.28 -3.95
CA VAL A 29 -12.02 20.75 -3.91
C VAL A 29 -12.72 21.35 -5.14
N ALA A 30 -12.46 20.81 -6.33
CA ALA A 30 -13.11 21.28 -7.56
C ALA A 30 -14.64 21.12 -7.53
N VAL A 31 -15.16 20.06 -6.89
CA VAL A 31 -16.61 19.77 -6.85
C VAL A 31 -17.31 20.47 -5.68
N ALA A 32 -16.70 20.49 -4.49
CA ALA A 32 -17.35 20.91 -3.25
C ALA A 32 -16.70 22.11 -2.55
N GLY A 33 -15.79 22.85 -3.21
CA GLY A 33 -15.12 24.04 -2.66
C GLY A 33 -14.21 23.73 -1.44
N GLY A 34 -13.94 24.68 -0.53
CA GLY A 34 -13.29 24.39 0.76
C GLY A 34 -11.76 24.18 0.78
N GLY A 35 -11.23 23.87 1.96
CA GLY A 35 -9.78 23.78 2.21
C GLY A 35 -9.14 22.52 1.63
N PHE A 36 -8.11 22.70 0.80
CA PHE A 36 -7.37 21.60 0.17
C PHE A 36 -6.61 20.75 1.19
N GLY A 37 -6.01 21.36 2.22
CA GLY A 37 -5.24 20.66 3.27
C GLY A 37 -6.04 19.56 3.96
N SER A 38 -7.15 19.93 4.61
CA SER A 38 -8.01 18.98 5.32
C SER A 38 -8.53 17.85 4.43
N ARG A 39 -8.92 18.15 3.17
CA ARG A 39 -9.40 17.13 2.23
C ARG A 39 -8.31 16.20 1.72
N LEU A 40 -7.10 16.73 1.55
CA LEU A 40 -5.93 15.93 1.23
C LEU A 40 -5.53 15.04 2.41
N GLY A 41 -5.61 15.55 3.63
CA GLY A 41 -5.41 14.77 4.86
C GLY A 41 -6.37 13.58 4.95
N ILE A 42 -7.67 13.82 4.75
CA ILE A 42 -8.69 12.77 4.72
C ILE A 42 -8.40 11.75 3.61
N SER A 43 -8.07 12.22 2.41
CA SER A 43 -7.80 11.34 1.27
C SER A 43 -6.59 10.42 1.52
N LEU A 44 -5.51 10.96 2.11
CA LEU A 44 -4.33 10.18 2.48
C LEU A 44 -4.64 9.15 3.57
N LEU A 45 -5.45 9.50 4.58
CA LEU A 45 -5.88 8.54 5.61
C LEU A 45 -6.71 7.40 5.02
N VAL A 46 -7.62 7.70 4.09
CA VAL A 46 -8.42 6.68 3.39
C VAL A 46 -7.52 5.75 2.57
N ILE A 47 -6.56 6.29 1.82
CA ILE A 47 -5.60 5.49 1.05
C ILE A 47 -4.74 4.63 1.97
N ALA A 48 -4.28 5.18 3.10
CA ALA A 48 -3.53 4.43 4.10
C ALA A 48 -4.36 3.27 4.67
N GLY A 49 -5.60 3.53 5.09
CA GLY A 49 -6.51 2.50 5.62
C GLY A 49 -6.88 1.43 4.60
N LEU A 50 -7.11 1.80 3.34
CA LEU A 50 -7.32 0.82 2.27
C LEU A 50 -6.08 -0.04 2.03
N SER A 51 -4.89 0.55 2.13
CA SER A 51 -3.62 -0.16 1.94
C SER A 51 -3.38 -1.19 3.06
N THR A 52 -3.81 -0.94 4.29
CA THR A 52 -3.69 -1.93 5.39
C THR A 52 -4.62 -3.12 5.17
N VAL A 53 -5.89 -2.87 4.83
CA VAL A 53 -6.90 -3.91 4.61
C VAL A 53 -6.52 -4.76 3.39
N THR A 54 -6.09 -4.12 2.31
CA THR A 54 -5.75 -4.79 1.05
C THR A 54 -4.41 -5.53 1.15
N GLY A 55 -3.44 -4.97 1.88
CA GLY A 55 -2.14 -5.59 2.12
C GLY A 55 -2.21 -6.88 2.97
N GLY A 56 -3.21 -7.00 3.85
CA GLY A 56 -3.44 -8.20 4.65
C GLY A 56 -4.27 -9.27 3.93
N THR A 57 -5.24 -8.88 3.10
CA THR A 57 -6.24 -9.80 2.52
C THR A 57 -5.81 -10.44 1.19
N LEU A 58 -5.03 -9.76 0.35
CA LEU A 58 -4.55 -10.34 -0.93
C LEU A 58 -3.39 -11.33 -0.78
N LEU A 59 -2.76 -11.39 0.40
CA LEU A 59 -1.53 -12.17 0.66
C LEU A 59 -1.68 -13.10 1.87
N SER A 60 -2.86 -13.68 2.06
CA SER A 60 -3.04 -14.81 2.97
C SER A 60 -2.34 -16.07 2.43
N ARG A 61 -1.00 -16.02 2.44
CA ARG A 61 -0.08 -17.15 2.30
C ARG A 61 -0.42 -18.31 3.25
N PRO A 62 -0.96 -18.11 4.48
CA PRO A 62 -1.30 -19.22 5.35
C PRO A 62 -2.43 -20.09 4.82
N GLU A 63 -3.55 -19.50 4.38
CA GLU A 63 -4.74 -20.28 3.99
C GLU A 63 -4.53 -21.09 2.71
N THR A 64 -3.83 -20.52 1.73
CA THR A 64 -3.50 -21.21 0.49
C THR A 64 -2.47 -22.33 0.68
N SER A 65 -1.56 -22.18 1.66
CA SER A 65 -0.60 -23.22 2.03
C SER A 65 -1.27 -24.46 2.63
N THR A 66 -2.28 -24.27 3.49
CA THR A 66 -2.98 -25.39 4.13
C THR A 66 -3.80 -26.18 3.12
N ALA A 67 -4.55 -25.51 2.24
CA ALA A 67 -5.33 -26.16 1.18
C ALA A 67 -4.47 -26.97 0.19
N ARG A 68 -3.27 -26.50 -0.14
CA ARG A 68 -2.35 -27.21 -1.05
C ARG A 68 -1.60 -28.37 -0.42
N ALA A 69 -1.26 -28.26 0.87
CA ALA A 69 -0.71 -29.38 1.63
C ALA A 69 -1.71 -30.55 1.68
N PHE A 70 -3.02 -30.25 1.81
CA PHE A 70 -4.08 -31.25 1.69
C PHE A 70 -4.21 -31.84 0.28
N LEU A 71 -3.88 -31.07 -0.77
CA LEU A 71 -3.93 -31.51 -2.17
C LEU A 71 -2.61 -32.15 -2.67
N GLY A 72 -1.59 -32.30 -1.83
CA GLY A 72 -0.29 -32.86 -2.22
C GLY A 72 0.55 -31.96 -3.15
N LEU A 73 0.14 -30.71 -3.36
CA LEU A 73 0.89 -29.72 -4.12
C LEU A 73 2.02 -29.18 -3.23
N GLY A 74 3.27 -29.53 -3.57
CA GLY A 74 4.46 -29.08 -2.87
C GLY A 74 4.59 -27.55 -2.80
N PRO A 75 5.39 -27.02 -1.85
CA PRO A 75 5.52 -25.58 -1.64
C PRO A 75 5.91 -24.88 -2.94
N GLU A 76 5.22 -23.78 -3.25
CA GLU A 76 5.51 -22.99 -4.44
C GLU A 76 6.99 -22.57 -4.42
N ARG A 77 7.75 -23.10 -5.38
CA ARG A 77 9.01 -22.51 -5.78
C ARG A 77 8.66 -21.36 -6.71
N ASP A 78 8.50 -20.15 -6.19
CA ASP A 78 8.66 -18.82 -6.83
C ASP A 78 8.42 -18.69 -8.36
N ALA A 79 7.54 -19.46 -8.99
CA ALA A 79 7.48 -19.61 -10.45
C ALA A 79 6.21 -19.06 -11.10
N ASP A 80 5.17 -18.70 -10.33
CA ASP A 80 3.90 -18.20 -10.85
C ASP A 80 3.53 -16.81 -10.30
N GLN A 81 4.43 -15.85 -10.45
CA GLN A 81 4.08 -14.43 -10.24
C GLN A 81 4.63 -13.57 -11.39
N PRO A 82 3.79 -12.93 -12.21
CA PRO A 82 4.22 -12.08 -13.32
C PRO A 82 4.93 -10.77 -12.88
N ALA A 83 5.29 -10.64 -11.61
CA ALA A 83 6.19 -9.61 -11.09
C ALA A 83 7.15 -10.30 -10.12
N GLY A 84 8.46 -10.17 -10.38
CA GLY A 84 9.51 -10.79 -9.55
C GLY A 84 9.38 -10.44 -8.05
N PRO A 85 10.07 -11.17 -7.17
CA PRO A 85 9.85 -11.12 -5.73
C PRO A 85 9.90 -9.67 -5.25
N SER A 86 8.74 -9.16 -4.84
CA SER A 86 8.60 -7.83 -4.26
C SER A 86 9.64 -7.69 -3.16
N ALA A 87 10.56 -6.74 -3.31
CA ALA A 87 11.65 -6.57 -2.35
C ALA A 87 11.13 -6.09 -0.99
N LEU A 88 9.89 -5.57 -0.93
CA LEU A 88 9.13 -5.38 0.29
C LEU A 88 8.10 -6.49 0.46
N GLY A 89 8.21 -7.21 1.58
CA GLY A 89 7.10 -8.01 2.09
C GLY A 89 5.96 -7.14 2.66
N PRO A 90 4.84 -7.75 3.07
CA PRO A 90 3.66 -7.04 3.58
C PRO A 90 3.96 -6.10 4.75
N VAL A 91 4.80 -6.54 5.69
CA VAL A 91 5.26 -5.72 6.83
C VAL A 91 6.05 -4.50 6.37
N GLY A 92 6.86 -4.66 5.32
CA GLY A 92 7.62 -3.55 4.74
C GLY A 92 6.71 -2.51 4.11
N VAL A 93 5.67 -2.91 3.37
CA VAL A 93 4.69 -1.98 2.80
C VAL A 93 3.95 -1.23 3.91
N PHE A 94 3.54 -1.92 4.98
CA PHE A 94 2.88 -1.27 6.11
C PHE A 94 3.77 -0.21 6.78
N LEU A 95 5.01 -0.56 7.11
CA LEU A 95 5.92 0.33 7.82
C LEU A 95 6.42 1.50 6.95
N PHE A 96 6.72 1.24 5.67
CA PHE A 96 7.35 2.24 4.79
C PHE A 96 6.38 3.00 3.89
N VAL A 97 5.13 2.54 3.72
CA VAL A 97 4.15 3.19 2.85
C VAL A 97 2.96 3.68 3.65
N THR A 98 2.29 2.79 4.38
CA THR A 98 1.08 3.14 5.13
C THR A 98 1.37 4.15 6.24
N LEU A 99 2.38 3.87 7.07
CA LEU A 99 2.67 4.68 8.25
C LEU A 99 3.08 6.12 7.90
N PRO A 100 3.95 6.35 6.89
CA PRO A 100 4.25 7.70 6.42
C PRO A 100 3.06 8.41 5.77
N LEU A 101 2.23 7.72 4.97
CA LEU A 101 1.03 8.32 4.39
C LEU A 101 0.03 8.75 5.47
N ALA A 102 -0.18 7.92 6.49
CA ALA A 102 -1.07 8.23 7.60
C ALA A 102 -0.55 9.42 8.42
N ALA A 103 0.75 9.46 8.72
CA ALA A 103 1.37 10.57 9.43
C ALA A 103 1.24 11.89 8.65
N LEU A 104 1.50 11.85 7.33
CA LEU A 104 1.32 13.01 6.46
C LEU A 104 -0.13 13.46 6.43
N GLY A 105 -1.07 12.53 6.29
CA GLY A 105 -2.51 12.83 6.29
C GLY A 105 -2.98 13.48 7.60
N LEU A 106 -2.48 13.00 8.75
CA LEU A 106 -2.78 13.56 10.06
C LEU A 106 -2.21 14.98 10.21
N PHE A 107 -0.99 15.23 9.73
CA PHE A 107 -0.36 16.55 9.77
C PHE A 107 -1.12 17.61 8.95
N LEU A 108 -1.79 17.19 7.88
CA LEU A 108 -2.57 18.07 7.01
C LEU A 108 -4.01 18.35 7.51
N LEU A 109 -4.42 17.69 8.59
CA LEU A 109 -5.73 17.89 9.23
C LEU A 109 -5.72 19.03 10.27
N ASP A 110 -4.54 19.49 10.69
CA ASP A 110 -4.33 20.76 11.41
C ASP A 110 -4.40 21.97 10.45
#